data_AF-A0A099RZB7-F1
#
_entry.id   AF-A0A099RZB7-F1
#
_cell.length_a   1.000
_cell.length_b   1.000
_cell.length_c   1.000
_cell.angle_alpha   90.00
_cell.angle_beta   90.00
_cell.angle_gamma   90.00
#
_symmetry.space_group_name_H-M   'P 1'
#
loop_
_entity.id
_entity.type
_entity.pdbx_description
1 polymer ?
#
loop_
_entity_poly.entity_id
_entity_poly.type
_entity_poly.pdbx_seq_one_letter_code
_entity_poly.pdbx_strand_id
1 'polypeptide(L)'
;MSPDEYVRNIISKYKVVGDIGLYTQLLVLNPLIETIKEWAGDCLNEIKISGSRAKGTAINISSDIDLFISLKSKTDNTLKEIYDSLYDYVKSKGIDCRKQNVSIGINYKTHSIDLVPGKKHTGNTNDHSLYRSKKNTWTQTNINKHIKLVKDSGRLEEIVLMKVWRKLHNLDFPSIYLELIVIDALTNKNKNQPSKNFLTVLDFLVSSIVEKKVFDPANTNNEISDDLYKYEKEIIAKKAKESRNQKHWEDIIW
;
A
#
# COMPACT_ATOMS: atom_id res chain seq x y z
N MET A 1 31.51 8.71 -2.53
CA MET A 1 30.10 8.46 -2.88
C MET A 1 29.31 9.70 -2.48
N SER A 2 28.55 10.30 -3.39
CA SER A 2 27.70 11.44 -3.08
C SER A 2 26.47 11.01 -2.26
N PRO A 3 25.80 11.94 -1.55
CA PRO A 3 24.51 11.68 -0.90
C PRO A 3 23.48 11.01 -1.81
N ASP A 4 23.34 11.49 -3.05
CA ASP A 4 22.37 10.96 -4.02
C ASP A 4 22.75 9.55 -4.51
N GLU A 5 24.05 9.27 -4.69
CA GLU A 5 24.52 7.90 -5.00
C GLU A 5 24.22 6.94 -3.85
N TYR A 6 24.46 7.37 -2.61
CA TYR A 6 24.20 6.52 -1.44
C TYR A 6 22.73 6.13 -1.32
N VAL A 7 21.82 7.11 -1.37
CA VAL A 7 20.38 6.83 -1.27
C VAL A 7 19.88 5.97 -2.43
N ARG A 8 20.40 6.17 -3.66
CA ARG A 8 20.06 5.31 -4.81
C ARG A 8 20.56 3.89 -4.65
N ASN A 9 21.73 3.69 -4.03
CA ASN A 9 22.22 2.34 -3.69
C ASN A 9 21.29 1.65 -2.68
N ILE A 10 20.79 2.37 -1.67
CA ILE A 10 19.80 1.86 -0.73
C ILE A 10 18.49 1.51 -1.46
N ILE A 11 18.00 2.38 -2.33
CA ILE A 11 16.80 2.10 -3.15
C ILE A 11 17.02 0.85 -3.99
N SER A 12 18.15 0.73 -4.70
CA SER A 12 18.48 -0.43 -5.53
C SER A 12 18.51 -1.73 -4.71
N LYS A 13 19.05 -1.69 -3.49
CA LYS A 13 19.12 -2.83 -2.58
C LYS A 13 17.74 -3.35 -2.14
N TYR A 14 16.78 -2.45 -1.89
CA TYR A 14 15.51 -2.83 -1.26
C TYR A 14 14.31 -2.81 -2.20
N LYS A 15 14.31 -1.96 -3.22
CA LYS A 15 13.20 -1.84 -4.17
C LYS A 15 13.03 -3.16 -4.90
N VAL A 16 11.79 -3.65 -4.97
CA VAL A 16 11.50 -4.74 -5.89
C VAL A 16 11.41 -4.18 -7.30
N VAL A 17 12.33 -4.62 -8.16
CA VAL A 17 12.43 -4.19 -9.55
C VAL A 17 11.65 -5.13 -10.46
N GLY A 18 10.95 -4.55 -11.43
CA GLY A 18 10.23 -5.28 -12.47
C GLY A 18 8.85 -5.76 -12.06
N ASP A 19 8.19 -6.39 -13.02
CA ASP A 19 6.93 -7.09 -12.80
C ASP A 19 7.13 -8.32 -11.93
N ILE A 20 6.01 -8.95 -11.56
CA ILE A 20 6.06 -10.21 -10.83
C ILE A 20 6.83 -11.22 -11.68
N GLY A 21 7.92 -11.77 -11.12
CA GLY A 21 8.81 -12.68 -11.84
C GLY A 21 8.04 -13.87 -12.42
N LEU A 22 8.48 -14.35 -13.59
CA LEU A 22 7.77 -15.37 -14.37
C LEU A 22 7.40 -16.62 -13.53
N TYR A 23 8.31 -17.05 -12.66
CA TYR A 23 8.06 -18.18 -11.74
C TYR A 23 6.90 -17.89 -10.79
N THR A 24 6.90 -16.74 -10.12
CA THR A 24 5.81 -16.32 -9.23
C THR A 24 4.51 -16.15 -10.01
N GLN A 25 4.56 -15.58 -11.22
CA GLN A 25 3.38 -15.43 -12.06
C GLN A 25 2.76 -16.79 -12.42
N LEU A 26 3.56 -17.70 -13.00
CA LEU A 26 3.06 -18.98 -13.52
C LEU A 26 2.67 -19.97 -12.43
N LEU A 27 3.45 -20.04 -11.35
CA LEU A 27 3.28 -21.09 -10.35
C LEU A 27 2.54 -20.61 -9.10
N VAL A 28 2.46 -19.32 -8.84
CA VAL A 28 1.78 -18.80 -7.63
C VAL A 28 0.50 -18.07 -8.04
N LEU A 29 0.60 -17.05 -8.88
CA LEU A 29 -0.55 -16.20 -9.18
C LEU A 29 -1.55 -16.82 -10.13
N ASN A 30 -1.11 -17.45 -11.23
CA ASN A 30 -2.05 -18.04 -12.18
C ASN A 30 -2.97 -19.11 -11.53
N PRO A 31 -2.45 -20.09 -10.75
CA PRO A 31 -3.31 -21.06 -10.07
C PRO A 31 -4.25 -20.43 -9.03
N LEU A 32 -3.77 -19.42 -8.30
CA LEU A 32 -4.59 -18.69 -7.34
C LEU A 32 -5.68 -17.87 -8.03
N ILE A 33 -5.38 -17.25 -9.17
CA ILE A 33 -6.33 -16.51 -10.00
C ILE A 33 -7.44 -17.44 -10.49
N GLU A 34 -7.11 -18.66 -10.95
CA GLU A 34 -8.13 -19.64 -11.34
C GLU A 34 -9.01 -20.05 -10.15
N THR A 35 -8.40 -20.26 -8.97
CA THR A 35 -9.16 -20.52 -7.73
C THR A 35 -10.13 -19.38 -7.39
N ILE A 36 -9.71 -18.12 -7.57
CA ILE A 36 -10.56 -16.96 -7.32
C ILE A 36 -11.65 -16.81 -8.39
N LYS A 37 -11.35 -17.14 -9.65
CA LYS A 37 -12.35 -17.15 -10.73
C LYS A 37 -13.45 -18.17 -10.47
N GLU A 38 -13.10 -19.36 -9.99
CA GLU A 38 -14.07 -20.38 -9.59
C GLU A 38 -15.00 -19.88 -8.47
N TRP A 39 -14.45 -19.19 -7.47
CA TRP A 39 -15.25 -18.57 -6.40
C TRP A 39 -16.18 -17.47 -6.91
N ALA A 40 -15.64 -16.54 -7.68
CA ALA A 40 -16.37 -15.35 -8.11
C ALA A 40 -17.42 -15.67 -9.19
N GLY A 41 -17.18 -16.69 -10.02
CA GLY A 41 -18.07 -17.08 -11.11
C GLY A 41 -18.51 -15.90 -11.97
N ASP A 42 -19.80 -15.84 -12.29
CA ASP A 42 -20.39 -14.78 -13.10
C ASP A 42 -20.39 -13.40 -12.43
N CYS A 43 -20.10 -13.31 -11.13
CA CYS A 43 -19.96 -12.03 -10.43
C CYS A 43 -18.63 -11.34 -10.75
N LEU A 44 -17.63 -12.07 -11.27
CA LEU A 44 -16.31 -11.49 -11.52
C LEU A 44 -16.36 -10.43 -12.63
N ASN A 45 -15.77 -9.26 -12.35
CA ASN A 45 -15.50 -8.23 -13.34
C ASN A 45 -14.03 -8.23 -13.77
N GLU A 46 -13.10 -8.15 -12.82
CA GLU A 46 -11.65 -8.19 -13.09
C GLU A 46 -10.87 -8.65 -11.86
N ILE A 47 -9.67 -9.16 -12.07
CA ILE A 47 -8.67 -9.38 -11.02
C ILE A 47 -7.40 -8.63 -11.44
N LYS A 48 -6.80 -7.87 -10.53
CA LYS A 48 -5.56 -7.15 -10.82
C LYS A 48 -4.64 -7.04 -9.62
N ILE A 49 -3.35 -6.96 -9.90
CA ILE A 49 -2.34 -6.59 -8.91
C ILE A 49 -2.61 -5.14 -8.49
N SER A 50 -2.55 -4.89 -7.19
CA SER A 50 -2.76 -3.57 -6.60
C SER A 50 -1.63 -3.22 -5.62
N GLY A 51 -1.91 -2.32 -4.68
CA GLY A 51 -1.00 -1.96 -3.60
C GLY A 51 0.40 -1.53 -4.05
N SER A 52 1.41 -1.87 -3.25
CA SER A 52 2.78 -1.35 -3.42
C SER A 52 3.45 -1.87 -4.70
N ARG A 53 3.12 -3.10 -5.12
CA ARG A 53 3.61 -3.71 -6.36
C ARG A 53 3.11 -2.94 -7.57
N ALA A 54 1.80 -2.72 -7.67
CA ALA A 54 1.22 -1.99 -8.79
C ALA A 54 1.65 -0.52 -8.85
N LYS A 55 1.96 0.09 -7.69
CA LYS A 55 2.47 1.46 -7.58
C LYS A 55 3.97 1.58 -7.92
N GLY A 56 4.72 0.47 -7.92
CA GLY A 56 6.19 0.49 -8.10
C GLY A 56 6.96 0.95 -6.87
N THR A 57 6.36 0.81 -5.68
CA THR A 57 6.91 1.25 -4.38
C THR A 57 7.08 0.09 -3.40
N ALA A 58 7.10 -1.15 -3.91
CA ALA A 58 7.32 -2.35 -3.11
C ALA A 58 8.79 -2.49 -2.68
N ILE A 59 9.00 -2.97 -1.45
CA ILE A 59 10.31 -3.26 -0.87
C ILE A 59 10.40 -4.73 -0.46
N ASN A 60 11.55 -5.36 -0.72
CA ASN A 60 11.75 -6.81 -0.54
C ASN A 60 11.68 -7.30 0.91
N ILE A 61 11.78 -6.40 1.90
CA ILE A 61 11.74 -6.72 3.33
C ILE A 61 10.35 -6.59 3.98
N SER A 62 9.32 -6.12 3.25
CA SER A 62 7.99 -5.92 3.86
C SER A 62 6.81 -5.79 2.90
N SER A 63 6.93 -6.20 1.63
CA SER A 63 5.84 -6.04 0.66
C SER A 63 5.16 -7.35 0.32
N ASP A 64 3.90 -7.44 0.71
CA ASP A 64 2.95 -8.45 0.25
C ASP A 64 2.56 -8.24 -1.22
N ILE A 65 1.94 -9.25 -1.82
CA ILE A 65 1.26 -9.12 -3.11
C ILE A 65 -0.21 -8.83 -2.85
N ASP A 66 -0.68 -7.66 -3.27
CA ASP A 66 -2.11 -7.31 -3.16
C ASP A 66 -2.86 -7.71 -4.44
N LEU A 67 -3.80 -8.65 -4.35
CA LEU A 67 -4.71 -9.00 -5.43
C LEU A 67 -6.09 -8.39 -5.19
N PHE A 68 -6.42 -7.39 -6.01
CA PHE A 68 -7.75 -6.80 -6.00
C PHE A 68 -8.71 -7.62 -6.85
N ILE A 69 -9.83 -8.01 -6.26
CA ILE A 69 -10.86 -8.84 -6.89
C ILE A 69 -12.12 -7.97 -7.06
N SER A 70 -12.33 -7.46 -8.27
CA SER A 70 -13.45 -6.61 -8.62
C SER A 70 -14.64 -7.47 -9.01
N LEU A 71 -15.72 -7.38 -8.23
CA LEU A 71 -17.02 -7.96 -8.56
C LEU A 71 -17.92 -6.92 -9.23
N LYS A 72 -18.83 -7.39 -10.09
CA LYS A 72 -19.79 -6.57 -10.83
C LYS A 72 -20.72 -5.81 -9.88
N SER A 73 -21.17 -4.63 -10.31
CA SER A 73 -22.13 -3.82 -9.54
C SER A 73 -23.45 -4.52 -9.27
N LYS A 74 -23.85 -5.43 -10.16
CA LYS A 74 -25.06 -6.25 -10.06
C LYS A 74 -24.93 -7.51 -9.18
N THR A 75 -23.81 -7.73 -8.52
CA THR A 75 -23.67 -8.85 -7.58
C THR A 75 -24.62 -8.66 -6.40
N ASP A 76 -25.55 -9.59 -6.18
CA ASP A 76 -26.63 -9.43 -5.18
C ASP A 76 -26.14 -9.50 -3.74
N ASN A 77 -25.01 -10.17 -3.50
CA ASN A 77 -24.44 -10.30 -2.17
C ASN A 77 -24.09 -8.93 -1.54
N THR A 78 -24.27 -8.87 -0.22
CA THR A 78 -23.75 -7.76 0.59
C THR A 78 -22.22 -7.80 0.62
N LEU A 79 -21.59 -6.67 0.96
CA LEU A 79 -20.13 -6.60 1.07
C LEU A 79 -19.57 -7.56 2.13
N LYS A 80 -20.31 -7.77 3.22
CA LYS A 80 -19.95 -8.73 4.26
C LYS A 80 -20.02 -10.16 3.76
N GLU A 81 -21.09 -10.53 3.05
CA GLU A 81 -21.24 -11.86 2.45
C GLU A 81 -20.15 -12.15 1.41
N ILE A 82 -19.81 -11.16 0.58
CA ILE A 82 -18.69 -11.26 -0.37
C ILE A 82 -17.39 -11.56 0.39
N TYR A 83 -17.11 -10.79 1.44
CA TYR A 83 -15.90 -10.94 2.23
C TYR A 83 -15.83 -12.29 2.96
N ASP A 84 -16.92 -12.69 3.62
CA ASP A 84 -17.00 -13.93 4.37
C ASP A 84 -16.96 -15.15 3.44
N SER A 85 -17.66 -15.11 2.30
CA SER A 85 -17.64 -16.21 1.32
C SER A 85 -16.28 -16.41 0.67
N LEU A 86 -15.51 -15.33 0.40
CA LEU A 86 -14.13 -15.45 -0.08
C LEU A 86 -13.26 -16.17 0.95
N TYR A 87 -13.37 -15.79 2.22
CA TYR A 87 -12.63 -16.43 3.31
C TYR A 87 -12.95 -17.92 3.41
N ASP A 88 -14.24 -18.25 3.47
CA ASP A 88 -14.70 -19.63 3.62
C ASP A 88 -14.30 -20.48 2.40
N TYR A 89 -14.39 -19.92 1.20
CA TYR A 89 -13.97 -20.59 -0.03
C TYR A 89 -12.47 -20.88 -0.04
N VAL A 90 -11.63 -19.88 0.24
CA VAL A 90 -10.17 -20.04 0.31
C VAL A 90 -9.79 -21.09 1.36
N LYS A 91 -10.44 -21.04 2.52
CA LYS A 91 -10.25 -22.02 3.59
C LYS A 91 -10.63 -23.44 3.14
N SER A 92 -11.73 -23.59 2.39
CA SER A 92 -12.17 -24.89 1.85
C SER A 92 -11.18 -25.50 0.86
N LYS A 93 -10.35 -24.68 0.20
CA LYS A 93 -9.26 -25.13 -0.69
C LYS A 93 -7.99 -25.55 0.07
N GLY A 94 -8.04 -25.56 1.41
CA GLY A 94 -6.91 -25.92 2.27
C GLY A 94 -5.81 -24.85 2.32
N ILE A 95 -6.12 -23.62 1.94
CA ILE A 95 -5.17 -22.50 1.98
C ILE A 95 -5.23 -21.87 3.38
N ASP A 96 -4.07 -21.72 4.03
CA ASP A 96 -3.96 -21.00 5.29
C ASP A 96 -4.31 -19.51 5.08
N CYS A 97 -5.36 -19.06 5.78
CA CYS A 97 -5.95 -17.76 5.57
C CYS A 97 -6.42 -17.11 6.88
N ARG A 98 -6.35 -15.77 6.92
CA ARG A 98 -6.78 -14.94 8.04
C ARG A 98 -7.62 -13.77 7.56
N LYS A 99 -8.62 -13.38 8.36
CA LYS A 99 -9.40 -12.17 8.13
C LYS A 99 -8.60 -10.93 8.54
N GLN A 100 -8.42 -9.99 7.62
CA GLN A 100 -7.91 -8.63 7.89
C GLN A 100 -9.05 -7.60 7.76
N ASN A 101 -8.78 -6.31 7.93
CA ASN A 101 -9.85 -5.30 7.95
C ASN A 101 -10.62 -5.22 6.62
N VAL A 102 -9.92 -5.21 5.47
CA VAL A 102 -10.52 -5.07 4.14
C VAL A 102 -10.13 -6.20 3.18
N SER A 103 -9.37 -7.17 3.67
CA SER A 103 -8.76 -8.24 2.88
C SER A 103 -8.78 -9.57 3.61
N ILE A 104 -8.54 -10.64 2.86
CA ILE A 104 -8.19 -11.96 3.37
C ILE A 104 -6.70 -12.18 3.10
N GLY A 105 -5.91 -12.21 4.17
CA GLY A 105 -4.48 -12.48 4.08
C GLY A 105 -4.26 -13.98 3.98
N ILE A 106 -3.47 -14.41 3.00
CA ILE A 106 -3.19 -15.83 2.75
C ILE A 106 -1.68 -16.07 2.69
N ASN A 107 -1.28 -17.26 3.13
CA ASN A 107 0.04 -17.81 2.85
C ASN A 107 -0.12 -18.83 1.72
N TYR A 108 0.24 -18.43 0.49
CA TYR A 108 0.11 -19.31 -0.68
C TYR A 108 1.49 -19.63 -1.24
N LYS A 109 1.88 -20.89 -1.09
CA LYS A 109 3.26 -21.35 -1.34
C LYS A 109 4.24 -20.54 -0.47
N THR A 110 5.23 -19.89 -1.07
CA THR A 110 6.24 -19.08 -0.36
C THR A 110 5.90 -17.59 -0.31
N HIS A 111 4.66 -17.20 -0.60
CA HIS A 111 4.27 -15.79 -0.72
C HIS A 111 3.12 -15.46 0.24
N SER A 112 3.24 -14.29 0.87
CA SER A 112 2.16 -13.61 1.58
C SER A 112 1.38 -12.76 0.57
N ILE A 113 0.07 -12.99 0.49
CA ILE A 113 -0.81 -12.36 -0.49
C ILE A 113 -2.06 -11.86 0.22
N ASP A 114 -2.47 -10.62 -0.06
CA ASP A 114 -3.71 -10.05 0.44
C ASP A 114 -4.76 -10.06 -0.68
N LEU A 115 -5.85 -10.80 -0.46
CA LEU A 115 -7.00 -10.83 -1.37
C LEU A 115 -8.00 -9.76 -0.94
N VAL A 116 -8.26 -8.78 -1.81
CA VAL A 116 -9.12 -7.63 -1.52
C VAL A 116 -10.38 -7.70 -2.38
N PRO A 117 -11.49 -8.25 -1.88
CA PRO A 117 -12.74 -8.27 -2.63
C PRO A 117 -13.43 -6.89 -2.59
N GLY A 118 -13.86 -6.40 -3.74
CA GLY A 118 -14.59 -5.13 -3.85
C GLY A 118 -15.73 -5.21 -4.86
N LYS A 119 -16.86 -4.60 -4.52
CA LYS A 119 -18.02 -4.50 -5.42
C LYS A 119 -17.97 -3.18 -6.19
N LYS A 120 -17.94 -3.24 -7.51
CA LYS A 120 -17.87 -2.06 -8.38
C LYS A 120 -19.14 -1.22 -8.23
N HIS A 121 -19.01 0.10 -8.28
CA HIS A 121 -20.16 1.01 -8.36
C HIS A 121 -20.83 0.93 -9.73
N THR A 122 -22.11 1.33 -9.81
CA THR A 122 -22.83 1.43 -11.08
C THR A 122 -22.32 2.59 -11.93
N GLY A 123 -22.41 2.45 -13.26
CA GLY A 123 -21.97 3.47 -14.20
C GLY A 123 -20.52 3.31 -14.64
N ASN A 124 -20.00 4.31 -15.36
CA ASN A 124 -18.65 4.30 -15.92
C ASN A 124 -17.62 4.82 -14.92
N THR A 125 -17.51 4.17 -13.76
CA THR A 125 -16.53 4.52 -12.72
C THR A 125 -15.52 3.39 -12.49
N ASN A 126 -14.44 3.72 -11.78
CA ASN A 126 -13.49 2.75 -11.24
C ASN A 126 -13.58 2.68 -9.70
N ASP A 127 -14.71 3.12 -9.16
CA ASP A 127 -14.95 3.13 -7.73
C ASP A 127 -15.54 1.80 -7.28
N HIS A 128 -15.10 1.37 -6.10
CA HIS A 128 -15.52 0.13 -5.48
C HIS A 128 -15.88 0.36 -4.03
N SER A 129 -16.84 -0.42 -3.54
CA SER A 129 -17.09 -0.55 -2.11
C SER A 129 -16.36 -1.77 -1.55
N LEU A 130 -15.64 -1.58 -0.46
CA LEU A 130 -14.98 -2.64 0.31
C LEU A 130 -15.69 -2.81 1.65
N TYR A 131 -15.74 -4.03 2.16
CA TYR A 131 -16.16 -4.29 3.54
C TYR A 131 -15.03 -3.93 4.52
N ARG A 132 -15.37 -3.31 5.65
CA ARG A 132 -14.47 -3.03 6.79
C ARG A 132 -14.88 -3.91 7.96
N SER A 133 -14.23 -5.06 8.11
CA SER A 133 -14.59 -6.07 9.10
C SER A 133 -14.46 -5.58 10.54
N LYS A 134 -13.46 -4.74 10.86
CA LYS A 134 -13.26 -4.22 12.23
C LYS A 134 -14.41 -3.34 12.73
N LYS A 135 -15.11 -2.64 11.82
CA LYS A 135 -16.20 -1.70 12.15
C LYS A 135 -17.57 -2.15 11.63
N ASN A 136 -17.64 -3.34 11.02
CA ASN A 136 -18.82 -3.85 10.34
C ASN A 136 -19.51 -2.81 9.43
N THR A 137 -18.73 -2.16 8.58
CA THR A 137 -19.20 -1.09 7.69
C THR A 137 -18.54 -1.21 6.32
N TRP A 138 -18.60 -0.19 5.48
CA TRP A 138 -17.94 -0.16 4.18
C TRP A 138 -17.07 1.09 4.00
N THR A 139 -16.22 1.06 2.98
CA THR A 139 -15.53 2.25 2.47
C THR A 139 -15.46 2.22 0.96
N GLN A 140 -15.49 3.40 0.34
CA GLN A 140 -15.14 3.55 -1.06
C GLN A 140 -13.63 3.46 -1.25
N THR A 141 -13.20 2.91 -2.39
CA THR A 141 -11.82 2.96 -2.87
C THR A 141 -11.79 3.13 -4.39
N ASN A 142 -10.65 3.56 -4.93
CA ASN A 142 -10.37 3.60 -6.35
C ASN A 142 -8.92 3.23 -6.61
N ILE A 143 -8.69 1.93 -6.88
CA ILE A 143 -7.35 1.36 -7.05
C ILE A 143 -6.57 2.08 -8.15
N ASN A 144 -7.23 2.43 -9.26
CA ASN A 144 -6.61 3.10 -10.40
C ASN A 144 -6.16 4.52 -10.01
N LYS A 145 -6.98 5.26 -9.25
CA LYS A 145 -6.66 6.60 -8.76
C LYS A 145 -5.44 6.58 -7.84
N HIS A 146 -5.36 5.62 -6.92
CA HIS A 146 -4.19 5.46 -6.06
C HIS A 146 -2.91 5.13 -6.82
N ILE A 147 -2.99 4.19 -7.77
CA ILE A 147 -1.84 3.80 -8.60
C ILE A 147 -1.36 5.00 -9.41
N LYS A 148 -2.29 5.70 -10.09
CA LYS A 148 -1.98 6.87 -10.91
C LYS A 148 -1.35 7.98 -10.08
N LEU A 149 -1.95 8.34 -8.94
CA LEU A 149 -1.43 9.39 -8.07
C LEU A 149 0.03 9.13 -7.68
N VAL A 150 0.34 7.89 -7.27
CA VAL A 150 1.69 7.54 -6.83
C VAL A 150 2.67 7.48 -8.00
N LYS A 151 2.31 6.82 -9.11
CA LYS A 151 3.18 6.72 -10.29
C LYS A 151 3.46 8.08 -10.93
N ASP A 152 2.42 8.90 -11.11
CA ASP A 152 2.52 10.17 -11.81
C ASP A 152 3.12 11.28 -10.94
N SER A 153 3.23 11.07 -9.61
CA SER A 153 3.89 12.03 -8.71
C SER A 153 5.35 12.30 -9.10
N GLY A 154 6.02 11.32 -9.72
CA GLY A 154 7.47 11.34 -9.93
C GLY A 154 8.26 11.30 -8.62
N ARG A 155 7.68 10.74 -7.54
CA ARG A 155 8.29 10.61 -6.19
C ARG A 155 8.56 9.17 -5.77
N LEU A 156 8.68 8.25 -6.72
CA LEU A 156 8.86 6.83 -6.42
C LEU A 156 10.15 6.55 -5.65
N GLU A 157 11.25 7.26 -5.95
CA GLU A 157 12.52 7.11 -5.23
C GLU A 157 12.36 7.48 -3.75
N GLU A 158 11.78 8.64 -3.47
CA GLU A 158 11.58 9.13 -2.10
C GLU A 158 10.56 8.29 -1.32
N ILE A 159 9.47 7.86 -1.96
CA ILE A 159 8.48 6.96 -1.33
C ILE A 159 9.13 5.63 -0.95
N VAL A 160 9.92 5.03 -1.84
CA VAL A 160 10.62 3.77 -1.54
C VAL A 160 11.60 3.97 -0.39
N LEU A 161 12.41 5.04 -0.43
CA LEU A 161 13.38 5.35 0.60
C LEU A 161 12.72 5.56 1.98
N MET A 162 11.59 6.29 2.02
CA MET A 162 10.81 6.48 3.24
C MET A 162 10.19 5.17 3.76
N LYS A 163 9.77 4.25 2.87
CA LYS A 163 9.29 2.92 3.28
C LYS A 163 10.42 2.06 3.87
N VAL A 164 11.63 2.14 3.32
CA VAL A 164 12.82 1.50 3.88
C VAL A 164 13.09 2.06 5.28
N TRP A 165 13.23 3.38 5.41
CA TRP A 165 13.45 4.07 6.69
C TRP A 165 12.41 3.67 7.75
N ARG A 166 11.11 3.74 7.40
CA ARG A 166 10.01 3.29 8.27
C ARG A 166 10.22 1.85 8.76
N LYS A 167 10.58 0.94 7.85
CA LYS A 167 10.73 -0.48 8.16
C LYS A 167 11.96 -0.75 9.03
N LEU A 168 13.08 -0.11 8.76
CA LEU A 168 14.33 -0.27 9.52
C LEU A 168 14.17 0.21 10.97
N HIS A 169 13.39 1.25 11.19
CA HIS A 169 13.11 1.77 12.53
C HIS A 169 11.83 1.20 13.16
N ASN A 170 11.19 0.21 12.54
CA ASN A 170 10.00 -0.45 13.05
C ASN A 170 8.86 0.52 13.42
N LEU A 171 8.60 1.52 12.57
CA LEU A 171 7.56 2.53 12.80
C LEU A 171 6.23 2.04 12.23
N ASP A 172 5.15 2.14 13.02
CA ASP A 172 3.79 1.97 12.50
C ASP A 172 3.39 3.24 11.75
N PHE A 173 3.46 3.17 10.42
CA PHE A 173 3.12 4.27 9.54
C PHE A 173 2.46 3.71 8.27
N PRO A 174 1.12 3.79 8.14
CA PRO A 174 0.38 3.22 7.04
C PRO A 174 0.92 3.64 5.67
N SER A 175 1.07 2.68 4.74
CA SER A 175 1.75 2.92 3.46
C SER A 175 1.07 4.00 2.61
N ILE A 176 -0.27 4.07 2.59
CA ILE A 176 -0.99 5.12 1.89
C ILE A 176 -0.75 6.49 2.53
N TYR A 177 -0.71 6.57 3.86
CA TYR A 177 -0.46 7.82 4.56
C TYR A 177 0.96 8.34 4.26
N LEU A 178 1.96 7.46 4.33
CA LEU A 178 3.35 7.76 3.99
C LEU A 178 3.47 8.24 2.54
N GLU A 179 2.83 7.55 1.59
CA GLU A 179 2.84 7.94 0.17
C GLU A 179 2.29 9.36 -0.03
N LEU A 180 1.15 9.69 0.59
CA LEU A 180 0.53 11.01 0.48
C LEU A 180 1.36 12.12 1.14
N ILE A 181 1.96 11.84 2.31
CA ILE A 181 2.85 12.79 3.00
C ILE A 181 4.08 13.10 2.15
N VAL A 182 4.71 12.09 1.54
CA VAL A 182 5.88 12.31 0.67
C VAL A 182 5.51 13.16 -0.54
N ILE A 183 4.39 12.87 -1.20
CA ILE A 183 3.92 13.63 -2.36
C ILE A 183 3.66 15.09 -1.97
N ASP A 184 2.97 15.32 -0.85
CA ASP A 184 2.64 16.67 -0.39
C ASP A 184 3.87 17.47 0.04
N ALA A 185 4.74 16.88 0.88
CA ALA A 185 5.96 17.51 1.39
C ALA A 185 6.93 17.93 0.26
N LEU A 186 6.88 17.23 -0.88
CA LEU A 186 7.75 17.46 -2.03
C LEU A 186 7.07 18.21 -3.18
N THR A 187 5.91 18.82 -2.94
CA THR A 187 5.27 19.72 -3.92
C THR A 187 6.26 20.80 -4.37
N ASN A 188 6.41 20.97 -5.68
CA ASN A 188 7.32 21.93 -6.33
C ASN A 188 8.83 21.75 -6.02
N LYS A 189 9.26 20.62 -5.45
CA LYS A 189 10.70 20.32 -5.25
C LYS A 189 11.33 19.71 -6.51
N ASN A 190 12.64 19.85 -6.68
CA ASN A 190 13.36 19.17 -7.77
C ASN A 190 13.24 17.64 -7.62
N LYS A 191 13.07 16.89 -8.70
CA LYS A 191 12.93 15.42 -8.69
C LYS A 191 14.27 14.68 -8.76
N ASN A 192 15.35 15.36 -9.12
CA ASN A 192 16.67 14.74 -9.32
C ASN A 192 17.60 14.82 -8.10
N GLN A 193 17.05 15.10 -6.91
CA GLN A 193 17.81 15.30 -5.66
C GLN A 193 17.24 14.42 -4.52
N PRO A 194 17.20 13.09 -4.66
CA PRO A 194 16.52 12.19 -3.72
C PRO A 194 17.04 12.33 -2.29
N SER A 195 18.34 12.59 -2.09
CA SER A 195 18.91 12.77 -0.75
C SER A 195 18.37 14.04 -0.07
N LYS A 196 18.40 15.19 -0.76
CA LYS A 196 17.83 16.45 -0.26
C LYS A 196 16.32 16.35 -0.02
N ASN A 197 15.61 15.66 -0.92
CA ASN A 197 14.18 15.45 -0.78
C ASN A 197 13.85 14.58 0.42
N PHE A 198 14.63 13.53 0.68
CA PHE A 198 14.46 12.71 1.89
C PHE A 198 14.59 13.55 3.17
N LEU A 199 15.63 14.39 3.27
CA LEU A 199 15.77 15.31 4.41
C LEU A 199 14.59 16.29 4.52
N THR A 200 14.08 16.77 3.38
CA THR A 200 12.89 17.63 3.34
C THR A 200 11.65 16.92 3.87
N VAL A 201 11.47 15.63 3.57
CA VAL A 201 10.37 14.82 4.12
C VAL A 201 10.56 14.63 5.62
N LEU A 202 11.77 14.35 6.11
CA LEU A 202 12.03 14.27 7.55
C LEU A 202 11.69 15.58 8.26
N ASP A 203 12.12 16.73 7.71
CA ASP A 203 11.80 18.06 8.26
C ASP A 203 10.27 18.29 8.29
N PHE A 204 9.56 17.87 7.24
CA PHE A 204 8.10 17.94 7.18
C PHE A 204 7.42 17.06 8.24
N LEU A 205 7.91 15.84 8.45
CA LEU A 205 7.40 14.96 9.49
C LEU A 205 7.57 15.60 10.87
N VAL A 206 8.72 16.21 11.14
CA VAL A 206 8.99 16.90 12.41
C VAL A 206 8.01 18.06 12.65
N SER A 207 7.75 18.88 11.63
CA SER A 207 6.94 20.10 11.81
C SER A 207 5.43 19.87 11.71
N SER A 208 4.98 18.84 10.98
CA SER A 208 3.62 18.82 10.45
C SER A 208 2.83 17.53 10.68
N ILE A 209 3.46 16.36 10.86
CA ILE A 209 2.70 15.08 10.83
C ILE A 209 1.62 14.98 11.91
N VAL A 210 1.85 15.56 13.09
CA VAL A 210 0.95 15.42 14.24
C VAL A 210 -0.40 16.11 13.98
N GLU A 211 -0.38 17.32 13.43
CA GLU A 211 -1.57 18.17 13.28
C GLU A 211 -2.15 18.13 11.85
N LYS A 212 -1.36 17.71 10.85
CA LYS A 212 -1.80 17.73 9.47
C LYS A 212 -2.86 16.66 9.19
N LYS A 213 -4.01 17.14 8.71
CA LYS A 213 -5.06 16.30 8.15
C LYS A 213 -4.72 15.86 6.73
N VAL A 214 -4.90 14.57 6.46
CA VAL A 214 -4.71 13.99 5.13
C VAL A 214 -5.91 13.12 4.81
N PHE A 215 -6.57 13.43 3.69
CA PHE A 215 -7.77 12.74 3.22
C PHE A 215 -7.43 11.77 2.10
N ASP A 216 -8.19 10.68 2.02
CA ASP A 216 -8.07 9.70 0.96
C ASP A 216 -8.48 10.34 -0.39
N PRO A 217 -7.59 10.36 -1.39
CA PRO A 217 -7.94 10.86 -2.73
C PRO A 217 -9.13 10.12 -3.36
N ALA A 218 -9.34 8.85 -3.06
CA ALA A 218 -10.44 8.04 -3.58
C ALA A 218 -11.74 8.16 -2.77
N ASN A 219 -11.67 8.74 -1.56
CA ASN A 219 -12.81 8.94 -0.68
C ASN A 219 -12.54 10.11 0.27
N THR A 220 -12.92 11.34 -0.11
CA THR A 220 -12.59 12.53 0.69
C THR A 220 -13.24 12.57 2.08
N ASN A 221 -14.22 11.70 2.34
CA ASN A 221 -14.80 11.53 3.68
C ASN A 221 -13.94 10.65 4.60
N ASN A 222 -12.91 9.99 4.07
CA ASN A 222 -11.98 9.16 4.81
C ASN A 222 -10.72 9.97 5.15
N GLU A 223 -10.58 10.38 6.40
CA GLU A 223 -9.38 11.03 6.92
C GLU A 223 -8.31 9.96 7.23
N ILE A 224 -7.35 9.76 6.32
CA ILE A 224 -6.26 8.79 6.46
C ILE A 224 -5.35 9.10 7.66
N SER A 225 -5.25 10.38 8.04
CA SER A 225 -4.52 10.77 9.25
C SER A 225 -5.14 10.22 10.55
N ASP A 226 -6.39 9.76 10.54
CA ASP A 226 -7.02 9.14 11.71
C ASP A 226 -6.67 7.65 11.87
N ASP A 227 -5.92 7.06 10.92
CA ASP A 227 -5.41 5.69 11.05
C ASP A 227 -4.28 5.58 12.10
N LEU A 228 -3.77 6.71 12.60
CA LEU A 228 -2.77 6.79 13.66
C LEU A 228 -3.27 7.68 14.81
N TYR A 229 -3.08 7.21 16.03
CA TYR A 229 -3.25 8.03 17.23
C TYR A 229 -2.19 9.15 17.29
N LYS A 230 -2.49 10.21 18.04
CA LYS A 230 -1.57 11.34 18.23
C LYS A 230 -0.18 10.89 18.71
N TYR A 231 -0.12 9.98 19.70
CA TYR A 231 1.15 9.49 20.23
C TYR A 231 1.97 8.70 19.18
N GLU A 232 1.33 7.99 18.25
CA GLU A 232 2.01 7.28 17.16
C GLU A 232 2.62 8.26 16.16
N LYS A 233 1.89 9.35 15.83
CA LYS A 233 2.41 10.45 15.01
C LYS A 233 3.60 11.15 15.69
N GLU A 234 3.55 11.34 17.01
CA GLU A 234 4.64 11.92 17.80
C GLU A 234 5.88 11.01 17.80
N ILE A 235 5.71 9.68 17.85
CA ILE A 235 6.81 8.72 17.70
C ILE A 235 7.48 8.87 16.32
N ILE A 236 6.69 8.98 15.24
CA ILE A 236 7.23 9.19 13.89
C ILE A 236 8.00 10.52 13.81
N ALA A 237 7.41 11.61 14.31
CA ALA A 237 8.05 12.93 14.32
C ALA A 237 9.36 12.94 15.12
N LYS A 238 9.37 12.30 16.29
CA LYS A 238 10.58 12.15 17.12
C LYS A 238 11.67 11.39 16.36
N LYS A 239 11.33 10.26 15.75
CA LYS A 239 12.32 9.47 15.02
C LYS A 239 12.83 10.19 13.77
N ALA A 240 11.98 10.94 13.09
CA ALA A 240 12.38 11.81 11.98
C ALA A 240 13.38 12.87 12.44
N LYS A 241 13.15 13.51 13.59
CA LYS A 241 14.08 14.48 14.19
C LYS A 241 15.43 13.85 14.55
N GLU A 242 15.42 12.68 15.18
CA GLU A 242 16.63 11.93 15.51
C GLU A 242 17.47 11.61 14.26
N SER A 243 16.81 11.09 13.22
CA SER A 243 17.43 10.76 11.94
C SER A 243 18.00 12.01 11.26
N ARG A 244 17.25 13.11 11.28
CA ARG A 244 17.61 14.38 10.64
C ARG A 244 18.82 15.07 11.26
N ASN A 245 19.08 14.81 12.55
CA ASN A 245 20.20 15.36 13.31
C ASN A 245 21.50 14.55 13.14
N GLN A 246 21.45 13.40 12.47
CA GLN A 246 22.64 12.59 12.22
C GLN A 246 23.54 13.23 11.14
N LYS A 247 24.83 12.86 11.18
CA LYS A 247 25.85 13.39 10.26
C LYS A 247 26.06 12.49 9.04
N HIS A 248 25.95 11.18 9.21
CA HIS A 248 26.25 10.20 8.16
C HIS A 248 24.98 9.55 7.62
N TRP A 249 24.97 9.24 6.33
CA TRP A 249 23.79 8.69 5.65
C TRP A 249 23.37 7.30 6.11
N GLU A 250 24.31 6.50 6.61
CA GLU A 250 23.98 5.27 7.32
C GLU A 250 23.08 5.54 8.52
N ASP A 251 23.47 6.46 9.39
CA ASP A 251 22.72 6.80 10.61
C ASP A 251 21.44 7.59 10.33
N ILE A 252 21.38 8.36 9.23
CA ILE A 252 20.16 9.05 8.81
C ILE A 252 19.06 8.04 8.41
N ILE A 253 19.45 6.88 7.87
CA ILE A 253 18.50 5.86 7.38
C ILE A 253 18.27 4.73 8.41
N TRP A 254 19.22 4.45 9.30
CA TRP A 254 19.25 3.31 10.23
C TRP A 254 19.10 3.67 11.71
#